data_AF-A0A2J8QGW7-F1
#
_entry.id   AF-A0A2J8QGW7-F1
#
_cell.length_a   1.000
_cell.length_b   1.000
_cell.length_c   1.000
_cell.angle_alpha   90.00
_cell.angle_beta   90.00
_cell.angle_gamma   90.00
#
_symmetry.space_group_name_H-M   'P 1'
#
loop_
_entity.id
_entity.type
_entity.pdbx_description
1 polymer ?
#
loop_
_entity_poly.entity_id
_entity_poly.type
_entity_poly.pdbx_seq_one_letter_code
_entity_poly.pdbx_strand_id
1 'polypeptide(L)'
;MPHRKERPSGSSLHTHGSTGTAEGGNMSRLSLTRSPVSPLAAQGIPLPAQLTKSNAPVHIDVGGHMYTSSLATLTKYPDSRISRLFNGTEPIVLDSLKQHYFIDRDGEIFRYVLSFLRTSKLLLPDDF
;
A
#
# COMPACT_ATOMS: atom_id res chain seq x y z
N MET A 1 49.80 31.89 -15.33
CA MET A 1 50.37 30.59 -15.79
C MET A 1 49.33 29.50 -15.63
N PRO A 2 49.00 28.72 -16.68
CA PRO A 2 47.95 27.71 -16.68
C PRO A 2 48.51 26.28 -16.62
N HIS A 3 47.84 25.35 -15.90
CA HIS A 3 47.94 23.89 -16.11
C HIS A 3 46.62 23.28 -15.60
N ARG A 4 45.61 22.97 -16.44
CA ARG A 4 45.43 21.84 -17.38
C ARG A 4 45.55 20.45 -16.72
N LYS A 5 44.37 19.91 -16.35
CA LYS A 5 43.76 18.61 -16.72
C LYS A 5 44.72 17.46 -17.01
N GLU A 6 44.54 16.28 -16.36
CA GLU A 6 44.60 14.92 -16.95
C GLU A 6 43.81 13.84 -16.14
N ARG A 7 42.76 13.30 -16.78
CA ARG A 7 42.45 11.86 -16.99
C ARG A 7 42.33 11.74 -18.53
N PRO A 8 42.59 10.61 -19.24
CA PRO A 8 42.26 9.22 -18.86
C PRO A 8 43.23 8.14 -19.40
N SER A 9 42.97 6.86 -19.09
CA SER A 9 43.49 5.66 -19.80
C SER A 9 42.54 4.50 -19.41
N GLY A 10 42.07 3.60 -20.27
CA GLY A 10 42.21 3.37 -21.70
C GLY A 10 41.13 2.35 -22.11
N SER A 11 40.79 2.36 -23.39
CA SER A 11 39.89 1.46 -24.12
C SER A 11 40.48 0.05 -24.29
N SER A 12 39.66 -1.00 -24.38
CA SER A 12 39.23 -1.57 -25.67
C SER A 12 38.63 -2.97 -25.52
N LEU A 13 37.69 -3.25 -26.43
CA LEU A 13 36.92 -4.48 -26.63
C LEU A 13 37.80 -5.64 -27.14
N HIS A 14 37.42 -6.89 -26.83
CA HIS A 14 37.57 -8.05 -27.74
C HIS A 14 36.42 -9.04 -27.51
N THR A 15 35.76 -9.39 -28.61
CA THR A 15 34.84 -10.51 -28.84
C THR A 15 35.62 -11.80 -29.10
N HIS A 16 35.12 -12.98 -28.70
CA HIS A 16 35.15 -14.25 -29.46
C HIS A 16 34.24 -15.29 -28.77
N GLY A 17 33.53 -16.10 -29.55
CA GLY A 17 32.49 -17.00 -29.08
C GLY A 17 32.83 -18.50 -29.07
N SER A 18 31.83 -19.25 -28.60
CA SER A 18 31.45 -20.66 -28.86
C SER A 18 32.45 -21.80 -28.65
N THR A 19 32.12 -22.66 -27.69
CA THR A 19 32.07 -24.14 -27.84
C THR A 19 31.18 -24.72 -26.74
N GLY A 20 30.31 -25.67 -27.08
CA GLY A 20 29.37 -26.32 -26.16
C GLY A 20 29.80 -27.70 -25.69
N THR A 21 29.09 -28.24 -24.70
CA THR A 21 28.83 -29.68 -24.52
C THR A 21 27.74 -29.85 -23.45
N ALA A 22 26.86 -30.81 -23.69
CA ALA A 22 25.77 -31.22 -22.81
C ALA A 22 26.27 -32.04 -21.62
N GLU A 23 25.61 -31.93 -20.47
CA GLU A 23 25.46 -33.06 -19.55
C GLU A 23 24.22 -32.89 -18.68
N GLY A 24 23.42 -33.96 -18.63
CA GLY A 24 22.15 -34.01 -17.93
C GLY A 24 22.34 -34.15 -16.42
N GLY A 25 21.61 -33.33 -15.67
CA GLY A 25 21.44 -33.45 -14.23
C GLY A 25 19.96 -33.46 -13.90
N ASN A 26 19.30 -34.60 -14.10
CA ASN A 26 17.94 -34.84 -13.64
C ASN A 26 17.98 -35.16 -12.13
N MET A 27 17.84 -34.15 -11.28
CA MET A 27 17.51 -34.36 -9.87
C MET A 27 16.12 -33.80 -9.59
N SER A 28 15.15 -34.72 -9.73
CA SER A 28 13.98 -34.87 -8.88
C SER A 28 13.44 -33.60 -8.25
N ARG A 29 12.47 -33.00 -8.94
CA ARG A 29 11.53 -32.01 -8.42
C ARG A 29 11.03 -32.51 -7.05
N LEU A 30 11.41 -31.83 -5.97
CA LEU A 30 10.76 -31.99 -4.67
C LEU A 30 9.31 -31.50 -4.84
N SER A 31 8.43 -32.44 -5.15
CA SER A 31 6.98 -32.27 -5.03
C SER A 31 6.69 -32.13 -3.55
N LEU A 32 6.76 -30.91 -3.03
CA LEU A 32 6.04 -30.53 -1.82
C LEU A 32 4.56 -30.70 -2.15
N THR A 33 4.05 -31.89 -1.87
CA THR A 33 2.62 -32.17 -1.82
C THR A 33 2.05 -31.27 -0.73
N ARG A 34 1.64 -30.07 -1.13
CA ARG A 34 0.80 -29.20 -0.31
C ARG A 34 -0.44 -30.00 0.00
N SER A 35 -0.60 -30.47 1.23
CA SER A 35 -1.90 -30.94 1.70
C SER A 35 -2.81 -29.72 1.77
N PRO A 36 -3.87 -29.58 0.95
CA PRO A 36 -4.88 -28.59 1.24
C PRO A 36 -5.82 -29.27 2.23
N VAL A 37 -5.43 -29.30 3.50
CA VAL A 37 -6.44 -29.50 4.54
C VAL A 37 -7.19 -28.18 4.59
N SER A 38 -8.21 -28.05 3.74
CA SER A 38 -9.26 -27.07 3.93
C SER A 38 -9.75 -27.28 5.36
N PRO A 39 -9.66 -26.29 6.26
CA PRO A 39 -10.28 -26.44 7.56
C PRO A 39 -11.78 -26.52 7.29
N LEU A 40 -12.30 -27.72 7.54
CA LEU A 40 -13.71 -28.00 7.70
C LEU A 40 -14.30 -26.83 8.50
N ALA A 41 -15.20 -26.07 7.87
CA ALA A 41 -15.71 -24.82 8.39
C ALA A 41 -16.13 -25.00 9.85
N ALA A 42 -15.36 -24.44 10.78
CA ALA A 42 -15.74 -24.27 12.17
C ALA A 42 -16.88 -23.25 12.19
N GLN A 43 -18.09 -23.72 11.94
CA GLN A 43 -19.29 -22.88 11.90
C GLN A 43 -19.42 -22.17 13.24
N GLY A 44 -19.37 -20.83 13.22
CA GLY A 44 -19.64 -19.98 14.38
C GLY A 44 -18.44 -19.34 15.05
N ILE A 45 -17.18 -19.67 14.69
CA ILE A 45 -16.01 -18.98 15.23
C ILE A 45 -15.61 -17.85 14.27
N PRO A 46 -15.59 -16.57 14.70
CA PRO A 46 -15.12 -15.48 13.85
C PRO A 46 -13.63 -15.69 13.51
N LEU A 47 -13.32 -15.71 12.21
CA LEU A 47 -11.95 -15.80 11.72
C LEU A 47 -11.39 -14.38 11.49
N PRO A 48 -10.14 -14.10 11.90
CA PRO A 48 -9.48 -12.86 11.54
C PRO A 48 -9.42 -12.70 10.01
N ALA A 49 -9.79 -11.51 9.51
CA ALA A 49 -9.66 -11.21 8.10
C ALA A 49 -8.18 -11.11 7.72
N GLN A 50 -7.81 -11.65 6.55
CA GLN A 50 -6.49 -11.42 5.99
C GLN A 50 -6.34 -9.95 5.61
N LEU A 51 -5.35 -9.28 6.21
CA LEU A 51 -5.06 -7.88 5.94
C LEU A 51 -4.43 -7.71 4.56
N THR A 52 -4.95 -6.75 3.81
CA THR A 52 -4.49 -6.29 2.50
C THR A 52 -4.33 -4.77 2.55
N LYS A 53 -3.67 -4.20 1.55
CA LYS A 53 -3.57 -2.74 1.42
C LYS A 53 -4.94 -2.05 1.47
N SER A 54 -5.98 -2.66 0.88
CA SER A 54 -7.30 -2.02 0.76
C SER A 54 -8.13 -2.09 2.03
N ASN A 55 -7.99 -3.13 2.86
CA ASN A 55 -8.79 -3.34 4.06
C ASN A 55 -8.04 -3.07 5.38
N ALA A 56 -6.71 -2.87 5.33
CA ALA A 56 -5.92 -2.56 6.52
C ALA A 56 -6.45 -1.28 7.20
N PRO A 57 -6.47 -1.25 8.55
CA PRO A 57 -6.84 -0.06 9.29
C PRO A 57 -5.93 1.12 8.96
N VAL A 58 -6.54 2.28 8.72
CA VAL A 58 -5.87 3.56 8.54
C VAL A 58 -6.38 4.50 9.62
N HIS A 59 -5.47 4.97 10.46
CA HIS A 59 -5.75 5.92 11.54
C HIS A 59 -5.55 7.35 11.06
N ILE A 60 -6.51 8.22 11.38
CA ILE A 60 -6.55 9.61 10.95
C ILE A 60 -6.98 10.47 12.13
N ASP A 61 -6.17 11.45 12.49
CA ASP A 61 -6.52 12.53 13.41
C ASP A 61 -7.06 13.70 12.59
N VAL A 62 -8.31 14.07 12.84
CA VAL A 62 -8.98 15.19 12.17
C VAL A 62 -9.32 16.25 13.20
N GLY A 63 -8.48 17.29 13.29
CA GLY A 63 -8.65 18.37 14.26
C GLY A 63 -8.79 17.90 15.72
N GLY A 64 -8.07 16.85 16.12
CA GLY A 64 -8.13 16.24 17.45
C GLY A 64 -9.07 15.04 17.57
N HIS A 65 -9.86 14.74 16.54
CA HIS A 65 -10.78 13.59 16.53
C HIS A 65 -10.15 12.39 15.82
N MET A 66 -9.98 11.30 16.56
CA MET A 66 -9.41 10.06 16.00
C MET A 66 -10.46 9.23 15.25
N TYR A 67 -10.18 8.96 13.98
CA TYR A 67 -10.94 8.08 13.12
C TYR A 67 -10.11 6.89 12.67
N THR A 68 -10.80 5.77 12.44
CA THR A 68 -10.25 4.58 11.79
C THR A 68 -11.08 4.26 10.55
N SER A 69 -10.40 4.05 9.42
CA SER A 69 -11.01 3.68 8.15
C SER A 69 -10.10 2.71 7.39
N SER A 70 -10.31 2.55 6.08
CA SER A 70 -9.48 1.73 5.20
C SER A 70 -9.17 2.47 3.90
N LEU A 71 -8.09 2.10 3.21
CA LEU A 71 -7.76 2.72 1.92
C LEU A 71 -8.90 2.54 0.90
N ALA A 72 -9.57 1.37 0.87
CA ALA A 72 -10.72 1.16 -0.01
C ALA A 72 -11.83 2.22 0.17
N THR A 73 -12.05 2.67 1.41
CA THR A 73 -13.04 3.70 1.72
C THR A 73 -12.52 5.08 1.34
N LEU A 74 -11.28 5.40 1.73
CA LEU A 74 -10.69 6.73 1.58
C LEU A 74 -10.40 7.08 0.11
N THR A 75 -10.16 6.08 -0.75
CA THR A 75 -9.87 6.26 -2.17
C THR A 75 -11.05 5.88 -3.08
N LYS A 76 -12.27 5.73 -2.54
CA LYS A 76 -13.44 5.30 -3.30
C LYS A 76 -13.83 6.26 -4.43
N TYR A 77 -13.60 7.55 -4.24
CA TYR A 77 -13.89 8.60 -5.22
C TYR A 77 -12.57 9.24 -5.67
N PRO A 78 -11.97 8.79 -6.79
CA PRO A 78 -10.62 9.17 -7.21
C PRO A 78 -10.38 10.67 -7.34
N ASP A 79 -11.41 11.40 -7.80
CA ASP A 79 -11.33 12.83 -8.08
C ASP A 79 -11.45 13.71 -6.81
N SER A 80 -11.76 13.09 -5.66
CA SER A 80 -11.86 13.79 -4.38
C SER A 80 -10.48 14.07 -3.79
N ARG A 81 -10.38 15.18 -3.04
CA ARG A 81 -9.14 15.51 -2.32
C ARG A 81 -8.73 14.43 -1.33
N ILE A 82 -9.68 13.83 -0.60
CA ILE A 82 -9.35 12.75 0.35
C ILE A 82 -8.73 11.55 -0.35
N SER A 83 -9.23 11.18 -1.53
CA SER A 83 -8.60 10.13 -2.33
C SER A 83 -7.18 10.50 -2.74
N ARG A 84 -6.94 11.74 -3.19
CA ARG A 84 -5.60 12.20 -3.58
C ARG A 84 -4.59 12.14 -2.43
N LEU A 85 -5.02 12.43 -1.20
CA LEU A 85 -4.18 12.30 0.00
C LEU A 85 -3.81 10.83 0.27
N PHE A 86 -4.77 9.91 0.16
CA PHE A 86 -4.57 8.50 0.53
C PHE A 86 -4.13 7.59 -0.64
N ASN A 87 -4.14 8.08 -1.88
CA ASN A 87 -3.58 7.40 -3.04
C ASN A 87 -2.14 7.84 -3.37
N GLY A 88 -1.62 8.84 -2.64
CA GLY A 88 -0.25 9.36 -2.78
C GLY A 88 -0.08 10.47 -3.82
N THR A 89 -1.16 10.99 -4.39
CA THR A 89 -1.10 12.13 -5.33
C THR A 89 -0.80 13.45 -4.60
N GLU A 90 -1.37 13.64 -3.41
CA GLU A 90 -1.10 14.78 -2.54
C GLU A 90 -0.38 14.31 -1.26
N PRO A 91 0.60 15.08 -0.76
CA PRO A 91 1.22 14.79 0.52
C PRO A 91 0.22 14.98 1.66
N ILE A 92 0.31 14.12 2.67
CA ILE A 92 -0.48 14.19 3.91
C ILE A 92 0.48 14.18 5.10
N VAL A 93 0.15 14.95 6.14
CA VAL A 93 0.94 14.99 7.38
C VAL A 93 0.80 13.65 8.10
N LEU A 94 1.91 13.09 8.56
CA LEU A 94 1.98 11.89 9.39
C LEU A 94 2.58 12.27 10.74
N ASP A 95 1.87 12.00 11.82
CA ASP A 95 2.46 12.06 13.17
C ASP A 95 3.42 10.89 13.32
N SER A 96 4.73 11.17 13.35
CA SER A 96 5.77 10.13 13.39
C SER A 96 5.85 9.42 14.74
N LEU A 97 5.33 9.99 15.82
CA LEU A 97 5.33 9.38 17.14
C LEU A 97 4.16 8.41 17.26
N LYS A 98 2.97 8.85 16.85
CA LYS A 98 1.73 8.09 17.01
C LYS A 98 1.35 7.27 15.78
N GLN A 99 2.04 7.43 14.65
CA GLN A 99 1.84 6.70 13.40
C GLN A 99 0.42 6.79 12.83
N HIS A 100 -0.19 7.98 12.91
CA HIS A 100 -1.46 8.27 12.25
C HIS A 100 -1.37 9.53 11.39
N TYR A 101 -2.20 9.58 10.36
CA TYR A 101 -2.29 10.75 9.48
C TYR A 101 -2.99 11.90 10.19
N PHE A 102 -2.70 13.13 9.78
CA PHE A 102 -3.32 14.34 10.32
C PHE A 102 -4.01 15.16 9.23
N ILE A 103 -5.22 15.62 9.55
CA ILE A 103 -6.02 16.53 8.73
C ILE A 103 -6.47 17.70 9.62
N ASP A 104 -6.06 18.92 9.26
CA ASP A 104 -6.45 20.14 9.95
C ASP A 104 -7.86 20.59 9.52
N ARG A 105 -8.89 19.87 9.96
CA ARG A 105 -10.31 20.12 9.70
C ARG A 105 -11.16 19.75 10.91
N ASP A 106 -12.42 20.18 10.89
CA ASP A 106 -13.41 19.81 11.90
C ASP A 106 -13.66 18.30 11.90
N GLY A 107 -13.39 17.66 13.04
CA GLY A 107 -13.59 16.24 13.24
C GLY A 107 -15.06 15.83 13.28
N GLU A 108 -15.92 16.58 13.97
CA GLU A 108 -17.34 16.23 14.11
C GLU A 108 -18.04 16.15 12.76
N ILE A 109 -17.75 17.11 11.87
CA ILE A 109 -18.25 17.14 10.50
C ILE A 109 -17.65 15.99 9.67
N PHE A 110 -16.40 15.63 9.91
CA PHE A 110 -15.71 14.56 9.15
C PHE A 110 -16.37 13.19 9.30
N ARG A 111 -17.10 12.93 10.40
CA ARG A 111 -17.92 11.72 10.55
C ARG A 111 -18.88 11.53 9.38
N TYR A 112 -19.52 12.59 8.91
CA TYR A 112 -20.46 12.54 7.79
C TYR A 112 -19.76 12.28 6.46
N VAL A 113 -18.56 12.84 6.28
CA VAL A 113 -17.70 12.55 5.12
C VAL A 113 -17.38 11.05 5.08
N LEU A 114 -16.91 10.46 6.18
CA LEU A 114 -16.63 9.02 6.25
C LEU A 114 -17.89 8.16 6.03
N SER A 115 -19.03 8.58 6.60
CA SER A 115 -20.31 7.89 6.40
C SER A 115 -20.70 7.86 4.91
N PHE A 116 -20.55 9.00 4.22
CA PHE A 116 -20.78 9.10 2.79
C PHE A 116 -19.82 8.21 1.99
N LEU A 117 -18.52 8.21 2.31
CA LEU A 117 -17.56 7.35 1.63
C LEU A 117 -17.91 5.86 1.77
N ARG A 118 -18.38 5.43 2.94
CA ARG A 118 -18.78 4.04 3.18
C ARG A 118 -20.04 3.67 2.40
N THR A 119 -21.08 4.50 2.50
CA THR A 119 -22.46 4.15 2.08
C THR A 119 -22.87 4.70 0.72
N SER A 120 -22.10 5.64 0.17
CA SER A 120 -22.48 6.49 -0.97
C SER A 120 -23.78 7.30 -0.73
N LYS A 121 -24.17 7.52 0.52
CA LYS A 121 -25.38 8.26 0.91
C LYS A 121 -25.04 9.34 1.91
N LEU A 122 -25.61 10.53 1.73
CA LEU A 122 -25.47 11.63 2.67
C LEU A 122 -26.56 11.48 3.74
N LEU A 123 -26.18 11.03 4.93
CA LEU A 123 -27.08 10.81 6.06
C LEU A 123 -26.73 11.84 7.15
N LEU A 124 -27.53 12.90 7.20
CA LEU A 124 -27.43 13.98 8.18
C LEU A 124 -28.60 13.88 9.17
N PRO A 125 -28.46 14.43 10.39
CA PRO A 125 -29.60 14.68 11.27
C PRO A 125 -30.64 15.57 10.58
N ASP A 126 -31.90 15.47 11.00
CA ASP A 126 -33.01 16.23 10.42
C ASP A 126 -32.87 17.75 10.67
N ASP A 127 -32.09 18.14 11.68
CA ASP A 127 -31.86 19.51 12.15
C ASP A 127 -30.46 20.06 11.82
N PHE A 128 -29.78 19.48 10.82
CA PHE A 128 -28.42 19.86 10.42
C PHE A 128 -28.29 21.27 9.81
#